data_AF-A0A4Y8LSE0-F1
#
_entry.id   AF-A0A4Y8LSE0-F1
#
_cell.length_a   1.000
_cell.length_b   1.000
_cell.length_c   1.000
_cell.angle_alpha   90.00
_cell.angle_beta   90.00
_cell.angle_gamma   90.00
#
_symmetry.space_group_name_H-M   'P 1'
#
loop_
_entity.id
_entity.type
_entity.pdbx_description
1 polymer ?
#
loop_
_entity_poly.entity_id
_entity_poly.type
_entity_poly.pdbx_seq_one_letter_code
_entity_poly.pdbx_strand_id
1 'polypeptide(L)'
;MPRRWFVLIGVTLMIGLLTACNYKSYFQKSANDYASRSANDPKMMHVRSYGSLTTNPKQHENRYFEYSSALSNKVAALPGINTALVFLTDKNAYVGILTDWTATGTEARGGVRSHEQDNTGTTEGVYNVSNGSPKWDNRQVATPYNSYFSHKDYGDLSSELRQVIGTTIRNSFPRAQEVHISANREFVNQSLEFAKVAWLKKPLAPLTADFNTLVLYTFGQGNTIPLPLYLKQQPSH
;
A
#
# COMPACT_ATOMS: atom_id res chain seq x y z
N MET A 1 -5.19 -55.65 27.92
CA MET A 1 -4.89 -55.05 26.60
C MET A 1 -5.04 -53.50 26.47
N PRO A 2 -5.27 -52.65 27.50
CA PRO A 2 -5.46 -51.21 27.25
C PRO A 2 -4.14 -50.40 27.20
N ARG A 3 -3.06 -50.89 27.81
CA ARG A 3 -1.84 -50.11 28.06
C ARG A 3 -1.01 -49.77 26.82
N ARG A 4 -1.13 -50.55 25.74
CA ARG A 4 -0.45 -50.28 24.45
C ARG A 4 -1.16 -49.21 23.61
N TRP A 5 -2.46 -49.03 23.80
CA TRP A 5 -3.25 -48.07 23.02
C TRP A 5 -3.08 -46.63 23.53
N PHE A 6 -2.95 -46.45 24.85
CA PHE A 6 -2.63 -45.15 25.45
C PHE A 6 -1.25 -44.63 25.06
N VAL A 7 -0.25 -45.50 24.85
CA VAL A 7 1.08 -45.10 24.39
C VAL A 7 1.05 -44.63 22.93
N LEU A 8 0.29 -45.30 22.06
CA LEU A 8 0.12 -44.89 20.66
C LEU A 8 -0.59 -43.55 20.52
N ILE A 9 -1.60 -43.27 21.35
CA ILE A 9 -2.31 -41.97 21.38
C ILE A 9 -1.41 -40.85 21.92
N GLY A 10 -0.58 -41.13 22.94
CA GLY A 10 0.36 -40.15 23.47
C GLY A 10 1.44 -39.74 22.46
N VAL A 11 1.92 -40.68 21.64
CA VAL A 11 2.92 -40.43 20.59
C VAL A 11 2.33 -39.64 19.42
N THR A 12 1.11 -39.92 18.97
CA THR A 12 0.46 -39.14 17.91
C THR A 12 0.10 -37.71 18.34
N LEU A 13 -0.29 -37.51 19.60
CA LEU A 13 -0.54 -36.16 20.15
C LEU A 13 0.77 -35.32 20.22
N MET A 14 1.89 -35.95 20.60
CA MET A 14 3.22 -35.31 20.61
C MET A 14 3.71 -34.92 19.20
N ILE A 15 3.47 -35.75 18.19
CA ILE A 15 3.85 -35.44 16.80
C ILE A 15 3.00 -34.27 16.25
N GLY A 16 1.73 -34.17 16.63
CA GLY A 16 0.86 -33.04 16.26
C GLY A 16 1.22 -31.71 16.93
N LEU A 17 1.86 -31.73 18.10
CA LEU A 17 2.32 -30.50 18.77
C LEU A 17 3.62 -29.94 18.15
N LEU A 18 4.48 -30.81 17.60
CA LEU A 18 5.71 -30.40 16.92
C LEU A 18 5.46 -29.68 15.58
N THR A 19 4.39 -30.05 14.86
CA THR A 19 4.01 -29.38 13.59
C THR A 19 3.46 -27.97 13.84
N ALA A 20 2.75 -27.75 14.95
CA ALA A 20 2.18 -26.44 15.29
C ALA A 20 3.23 -25.36 15.61
N CYS A 21 4.33 -25.73 16.28
CA CYS A 21 5.45 -24.81 16.52
C CYS A 21 6.23 -24.47 15.24
N ASN A 22 6.37 -25.43 14.32
CA ASN A 22 7.06 -25.23 13.05
C ASN A 22 6.24 -24.36 12.08
N TYR A 23 4.90 -24.51 12.09
CA TYR A 23 3.99 -23.68 11.29
C TYR A 23 4.13 -22.18 11.59
N LYS A 24 4.27 -21.79 12.87
CA LYS A 24 4.49 -20.39 13.25
C LYS A 24 5.77 -19.82 12.64
N SER A 25 6.90 -20.55 12.73
CA SER A 25 8.18 -20.14 12.14
C SER A 25 8.10 -20.08 10.60
N TYR A 26 7.40 -21.02 9.96
CA TYR A 26 7.23 -21.04 8.51
C TYR A 26 6.39 -19.85 8.03
N PHE A 27 5.30 -19.54 8.73
CA PHE A 27 4.42 -18.42 8.42
C PHE A 27 5.13 -17.07 8.62
N GLN A 28 5.86 -16.91 9.73
CA GLN A 28 6.66 -15.71 10.02
C GLN A 28 7.73 -15.42 8.95
N LYS A 29 8.30 -16.47 8.35
CA LYS A 29 9.28 -16.34 7.25
C LYS A 29 8.63 -16.24 5.87
N SER A 30 7.32 -16.41 5.77
CA SER A 30 6.61 -16.37 4.49
C SER A 30 6.46 -14.95 3.97
N ALA A 31 6.13 -14.81 2.68
CA ALA A 31 5.83 -13.52 2.07
C ALA A 31 4.48 -12.91 2.53
N ASN A 32 3.72 -13.62 3.37
CA ASN A 32 2.37 -13.23 3.80
C ASN A 32 2.34 -12.66 5.24
N ASP A 33 3.48 -12.62 5.92
CA ASP A 33 3.63 -12.03 7.26
C ASP A 33 4.58 -10.82 7.18
N TYR A 34 4.04 -9.64 7.49
CA TYR A 34 4.76 -8.38 7.59
C TYR A 34 4.76 -7.81 9.03
N ALA A 35 4.21 -8.56 10.00
CA ALA A 35 4.16 -8.18 11.41
C ALA A 35 5.29 -8.81 12.23
N SER A 36 5.83 -9.95 11.79
CA SER A 36 6.82 -10.70 12.57
C SER A 36 8.17 -9.99 12.61
N ARG A 37 8.48 -9.36 13.75
CA ARG A 37 9.80 -8.78 14.01
C ARG A 37 10.80 -9.84 14.44
N SER A 38 10.96 -10.86 13.61
CA SER A 38 11.87 -11.97 13.85
C SER A 38 13.32 -11.50 13.74
N ALA A 39 14.18 -11.87 14.70
CA ALA A 39 15.62 -11.63 14.57
C ALA A 39 16.13 -12.36 13.30
N ASN A 40 16.85 -11.64 12.43
CA ASN A 40 17.32 -12.10 11.10
C ASN A 40 16.22 -12.39 10.06
N ASP A 41 15.11 -11.64 10.04
CA ASP A 41 14.17 -11.72 8.93
C ASP A 41 14.87 -11.33 7.60
N PRO A 42 14.93 -12.23 6.60
CA PRO A 42 15.56 -11.95 5.30
C PRO A 42 15.04 -10.67 4.63
N LYS A 43 13.78 -10.30 4.86
CA LYS A 43 13.12 -9.12 4.27
C LYS A 43 13.67 -7.81 4.83
N MET A 44 14.28 -7.86 6.03
CA MET A 44 14.82 -6.71 6.77
C MET A 44 16.35 -6.69 6.88
N MET A 45 17.05 -7.68 6.31
CA MET A 45 18.52 -7.78 6.34
C MET A 45 19.23 -6.75 5.43
N HIS A 46 18.49 -6.04 4.58
CA HIS A 46 19.02 -5.08 3.63
C HIS A 46 18.97 -3.64 4.16
N VAL A 47 19.83 -2.77 3.61
CA VAL A 47 19.72 -1.32 3.82
C VAL A 47 18.32 -0.85 3.44
N ARG A 48 17.79 0.12 4.20
CA ARG A 48 16.43 0.63 4.02
C ARG A 48 16.14 1.01 2.57
N SER A 49 15.11 0.37 2.00
CA SER A 49 14.79 0.45 0.58
C SER A 49 13.76 1.53 0.22
N TYR A 50 13.29 2.31 1.19
CA TYR A 50 12.14 3.22 1.04
C TYR A 50 12.22 4.48 1.92
N GLY A 51 11.42 5.49 1.57
CA GLY A 51 11.29 6.76 2.27
C GLY A 51 12.40 7.76 1.95
N SER A 52 12.32 8.93 2.60
CA SER A 52 13.29 10.01 2.42
C SER A 52 14.64 9.64 3.04
N LEU A 53 15.70 9.87 2.28
CA LEU A 53 17.09 9.74 2.68
C LEU A 53 17.75 11.11 2.82
N THR A 54 17.13 12.15 2.27
CA THR A 54 17.61 13.53 2.30
C THR A 54 16.61 14.46 3.00
N THR A 55 17.09 15.60 3.49
CA THR A 55 16.28 16.71 4.03
C THR A 55 16.02 17.81 2.99
N ASN A 56 16.30 17.56 1.72
CA ASN A 56 16.16 18.56 0.67
C ASN A 56 14.67 18.84 0.40
N PRO A 57 14.19 20.08 0.60
CA PRO A 57 12.78 20.42 0.32
C PRO A 57 12.41 20.27 -1.16
N LYS A 58 13.39 20.33 -2.06
CA LYS A 58 13.20 20.18 -3.52
C LYS A 58 13.22 18.73 -4.01
N GLN A 59 13.27 17.76 -3.09
CA GLN A 59 13.34 16.34 -3.44
C GLN A 59 12.07 15.87 -4.18
N HIS A 60 10.95 16.57 -4.02
CA HIS A 60 9.68 16.30 -4.70
C HIS A 60 9.41 17.16 -5.94
N GLU A 61 10.34 18.06 -6.30
CA GLU A 61 10.29 18.81 -7.55
C GLU A 61 10.82 17.95 -8.70
N ASN A 62 9.91 17.23 -9.37
CA ASN A 62 10.26 16.36 -10.50
C ASN A 62 10.17 17.13 -11.83
N ARG A 63 11.09 16.83 -12.77
CA ARG A 63 11.08 17.42 -14.12
C ARG A 63 10.02 16.77 -15.02
N TYR A 64 9.80 15.48 -14.82
CA TYR A 64 8.81 14.69 -15.53
C TYR A 64 8.38 13.53 -14.63
N PHE A 65 7.27 12.91 -14.98
CA PHE A 65 6.84 11.65 -14.36
C PHE A 65 6.20 10.75 -15.42
N GLU A 66 6.31 9.45 -15.20
CA GLU A 66 5.78 8.41 -16.08
C GLU A 66 5.08 7.34 -15.25
N TYR A 67 3.95 6.86 -15.73
CA TYR A 67 3.28 5.70 -15.15
C TYR A 67 3.96 4.41 -15.63
N SER A 68 4.34 3.54 -14.70
CA SER A 68 4.94 2.23 -15.01
C SER A 68 3.94 1.10 -14.76
N SER A 69 3.30 0.61 -15.82
CA SER A 69 2.41 -0.57 -15.73
C SER A 69 3.17 -1.81 -15.26
N ALA A 70 4.39 -2.02 -15.76
CA ALA A 70 5.21 -3.17 -15.42
C ALA A 70 5.55 -3.22 -13.92
N LEU A 71 5.99 -2.09 -13.33
CA LEU A 71 6.26 -2.03 -11.90
C LEU A 71 4.99 -2.06 -11.07
N SER A 72 3.92 -1.41 -11.52
CA SER A 72 2.61 -1.48 -10.86
C SER A 72 2.12 -2.93 -10.74
N ASN A 73 2.21 -3.71 -11.81
CA ASN A 73 1.84 -5.14 -11.79
C ASN A 73 2.75 -5.96 -10.87
N LYS A 74 4.06 -5.69 -10.86
CA LYS A 74 5.00 -6.39 -9.96
C LYS A 74 4.71 -6.11 -8.50
N VAL A 75 4.39 -4.85 -8.15
CA VAL A 75 4.05 -4.47 -6.78
C VAL A 75 2.67 -5.03 -6.39
N ALA A 76 1.67 -4.97 -7.28
CA ALA A 76 0.35 -5.55 -7.04
C ALA A 76 0.38 -7.08 -6.91
N ALA A 77 1.41 -7.76 -7.42
CA ALA A 77 1.58 -9.20 -7.24
C ALA A 77 2.16 -9.59 -5.86
N LEU A 78 2.56 -8.61 -5.03
CA LEU A 78 3.03 -8.87 -3.67
C LEU A 78 1.83 -9.23 -2.77
N PRO A 79 1.97 -10.23 -1.88
CA PRO A 79 0.90 -10.55 -0.92
C PRO A 79 0.55 -9.32 -0.07
N GLY A 80 -0.74 -9.15 0.21
CA GLY A 80 -1.30 -8.03 0.96
C GLY A 80 -1.51 -6.76 0.15
N ILE A 81 -1.23 -6.76 -1.16
CA ILE A 81 -1.44 -5.61 -2.04
C ILE A 81 -2.50 -5.97 -3.09
N ASN A 82 -3.61 -5.25 -3.06
CA ASN A 82 -4.67 -5.42 -4.05
C ASN A 82 -4.39 -4.62 -5.33
N THR A 83 -4.00 -3.36 -5.15
CA THR A 83 -3.78 -2.41 -6.24
C THR A 83 -2.48 -1.66 -5.97
N ALA A 84 -1.69 -1.44 -7.01
CA ALA A 84 -0.52 -0.59 -6.96
C ALA A 84 -0.47 0.34 -8.18
N LEU A 85 -0.08 1.59 -7.94
CA LEU A 85 0.14 2.61 -8.96
C LEU A 85 1.56 3.16 -8.77
N VAL A 86 2.45 2.85 -9.71
CA VAL A 86 3.86 3.24 -9.66
C VAL A 86 4.14 4.33 -10.67
N PHE A 87 4.65 5.46 -10.18
CA PHE A 87 5.13 6.58 -10.98
C PHE A 87 6.63 6.73 -10.83
N LEU A 88 7.33 6.79 -11.96
CA LEU A 88 8.77 6.99 -12.04
C LEU A 88 9.07 8.42 -12.47
N THR A 89 10.08 9.04 -11.88
CA THR A 89 10.49 10.40 -12.23
C THR A 89 11.95 10.47 -12.66
N ASP A 90 12.46 11.70 -12.81
CA ASP A 90 13.88 11.93 -13.01
C ASP A 90 14.72 11.51 -11.80
N LYS A 91 14.16 11.54 -10.58
CA LYS A 91 14.89 11.32 -9.31
C LYS A 91 14.35 10.14 -8.49
N ASN A 92 13.04 10.07 -8.30
CA ASN A 92 12.40 9.21 -7.30
C ASN A 92 11.37 8.28 -7.94
N ALA A 93 10.91 7.32 -7.13
CA ALA A 93 9.73 6.53 -7.43
C ALA A 93 8.65 6.82 -6.40
N TYR A 94 7.41 6.97 -6.86
CA TYR A 94 6.23 7.19 -6.02
C TYR A 94 5.24 6.05 -6.23
N VAL A 95 4.76 5.48 -5.14
CA VAL A 95 3.93 4.28 -5.15
C VAL A 95 2.68 4.52 -4.32
N GLY A 96 1.52 4.48 -4.98
CA GLY A 96 0.22 4.40 -4.31
C GLY A 96 -0.19 2.94 -4.22
N ILE A 97 -0.59 2.47 -3.04
CA ILE A 97 -1.07 1.10 -2.86
C ILE A 97 -2.42 1.05 -2.16
N LEU A 98 -3.20 0.00 -2.42
CA LEU A 98 -4.31 -0.43 -1.58
C LEU A 98 -3.99 -1.83 -1.08
N THR A 99 -4.10 -2.04 0.23
CA THR A 99 -3.84 -3.36 0.82
C THR A 99 -5.12 -4.17 0.95
N ASP A 100 -4.97 -5.50 0.96
CA ASP A 100 -6.05 -6.46 1.19
C ASP A 100 -5.72 -7.48 2.28
N TRP A 101 -6.63 -8.42 2.49
CA TRP A 101 -6.56 -9.47 3.51
C TRP A 101 -5.64 -10.64 3.15
N THR A 102 -4.92 -10.60 2.02
CA THR A 102 -4.09 -11.73 1.59
C THR A 102 -2.77 -11.84 2.36
N ALA A 103 -2.42 -10.82 3.15
CA ALA A 103 -1.31 -10.85 4.10
C ALA A 103 -1.69 -10.25 5.46
N THR A 104 -0.92 -10.59 6.47
CA THR A 104 -1.07 -10.07 7.84
C THR A 104 0.05 -9.09 8.15
N GLY A 105 -0.21 -8.09 9.02
CA GLY A 105 0.84 -7.15 9.46
C GLY A 105 1.22 -6.07 8.46
N THR A 106 0.36 -5.77 7.49
CA THR A 106 0.55 -4.69 6.52
C THR A 106 0.57 -3.31 7.17
N GLU A 107 0.02 -3.18 8.38
CA GLU A 107 -0.01 -1.96 9.19
C GLU A 107 1.08 -1.94 10.28
N ALA A 108 1.73 -0.80 10.48
CA ALA A 108 2.71 -0.55 11.55
C ALA A 108 2.07 -0.31 12.92
N ARG A 109 0.82 0.17 12.95
CA ARG A 109 0.05 0.50 14.16
C ARG A 109 -1.42 0.15 13.94
N GLY A 110 -1.97 -0.72 14.78
CA GLY A 110 -3.42 -0.98 14.80
C GLY A 110 -4.16 0.02 15.69
N GLY A 111 -5.39 0.39 15.31
CA GLY A 111 -6.30 1.18 16.15
C GLY A 111 -7.38 1.93 15.36
N VAL A 112 -8.47 2.31 16.03
CA VAL A 112 -9.62 3.04 15.42
C VAL A 112 -9.21 4.36 14.72
N ARG A 113 -8.04 4.92 15.06
CA ARG A 113 -7.50 6.16 14.46
C ARG A 113 -6.62 5.95 13.22
N SER A 114 -6.14 4.74 12.94
CA SER A 114 -5.41 4.40 11.71
C SER A 114 -6.33 3.91 10.59
N HIS A 115 -7.57 3.54 10.92
CA HIS A 115 -8.61 3.19 9.97
C HIS A 115 -9.25 4.44 9.35
N GLU A 116 -9.08 4.63 8.04
CA GLU A 116 -9.87 5.60 7.26
C GLU A 116 -11.24 5.02 6.80
N GLN A 117 -11.57 3.79 7.22
CA GLN A 117 -12.80 3.08 6.84
C GLN A 117 -13.89 3.20 7.90
N ASP A 118 -15.12 3.47 7.46
CA ASP A 118 -16.32 3.41 8.28
C ASP A 118 -17.28 2.38 7.65
N ASN A 119 -17.23 1.13 8.13
CA ASN A 119 -18.03 0.01 7.63
C ASN A 119 -19.38 -0.15 8.38
N THR A 120 -19.85 0.86 9.11
CA THR A 120 -21.11 0.78 9.89
C THR A 120 -22.37 0.65 9.02
N GLY A 121 -22.32 1.07 7.74
CA GLY A 121 -23.46 0.98 6.81
C GLY A 121 -23.86 -0.44 6.39
N THR A 122 -22.95 -1.41 6.57
CA THR A 122 -23.19 -2.81 6.20
C THR A 122 -24.25 -3.49 7.07
N THR A 123 -24.50 -2.98 8.28
CA THR A 123 -25.53 -3.50 9.21
C THR A 123 -26.91 -2.90 8.92
N GLU A 124 -26.98 -1.74 8.24
CA GLU A 124 -28.22 -1.02 7.92
C GLU A 124 -28.66 -1.13 6.44
N GLY A 125 -27.88 -1.82 5.60
CA GLY A 125 -28.23 -2.06 4.19
C GLY A 125 -27.94 -0.87 3.26
N VAL A 126 -27.00 0.01 3.63
CA VAL A 126 -26.71 1.26 2.91
C VAL A 126 -25.21 1.38 2.61
N TYR A 127 -24.86 1.79 1.38
CA TYR A 127 -23.47 1.88 0.89
C TYR A 127 -22.73 3.15 1.37
N ASN A 128 -23.44 4.21 1.74
CA ASN A 128 -22.84 5.43 2.30
C ASN A 128 -23.72 5.95 3.47
N VAL A 129 -23.22 5.88 4.70
CA VAL A 129 -23.95 6.30 5.92
C VAL A 129 -24.09 7.81 6.08
N SER A 130 -23.27 8.60 5.38
CA SER A 130 -23.35 10.07 5.45
C SER A 130 -24.41 10.69 4.54
N ASN A 131 -24.91 9.95 3.54
CA ASN A 131 -25.95 10.44 2.63
C ASN A 131 -27.09 9.44 2.31
N GLY A 132 -27.08 8.24 2.89
CA GLY A 132 -28.16 7.27 2.72
C GLY A 132 -28.17 6.55 1.34
N SER A 133 -27.14 6.71 0.50
CA SER A 133 -27.16 6.20 -0.87
C SER A 133 -26.87 4.68 -0.93
N PRO A 134 -27.67 3.89 -1.66
CA PRO A 134 -27.40 2.48 -1.95
C PRO A 134 -26.50 2.29 -3.19
N LYS A 135 -26.07 3.37 -3.87
CA LYS A 135 -25.37 3.30 -5.16
C LYS A 135 -23.88 3.67 -5.04
N TRP A 136 -23.06 2.81 -5.64
CA TRP A 136 -21.64 2.96 -5.89
C TRP A 136 -21.34 4.13 -6.85
N ASP A 137 -20.47 5.08 -6.46
CA ASP A 137 -19.91 6.09 -7.37
C ASP A 137 -18.68 5.50 -8.08
N ASN A 138 -18.79 5.29 -9.39
CA ASN A 138 -17.78 4.62 -10.20
C ASN A 138 -16.53 5.50 -10.50
N ARG A 139 -16.39 6.64 -9.83
CA ARG A 139 -15.30 7.61 -10.03
C ARG A 139 -14.17 7.49 -9.00
N GLN A 140 -14.36 6.76 -7.90
CA GLN A 140 -13.39 6.63 -6.82
C GLN A 140 -13.09 5.15 -6.53
N VAL A 141 -11.81 4.76 -6.54
CA VAL A 141 -11.39 3.36 -6.31
C VAL A 141 -11.15 3.07 -4.82
N ALA A 142 -10.87 4.11 -4.03
CA ALA A 142 -10.81 4.02 -2.57
C ALA A 142 -11.89 4.92 -1.95
N THR A 143 -12.93 4.32 -1.39
CA THR A 143 -14.02 4.98 -0.64
C THR A 143 -13.97 4.53 0.83
N PRO A 144 -14.57 5.28 1.78
CA PRO A 144 -14.66 4.85 3.19
C PRO A 144 -15.47 3.56 3.42
N TYR A 145 -16.12 3.06 2.36
CA TYR A 145 -17.18 2.04 2.38
C TYR A 145 -16.81 0.80 1.57
N ASN A 146 -15.56 0.68 1.11
CA ASN A 146 -15.08 -0.49 0.40
C ASN A 146 -14.13 -1.34 1.27
N SER A 147 -13.93 -2.59 0.89
CA SER A 147 -13.13 -3.56 1.64
C SER A 147 -11.60 -3.33 1.56
N TYR A 148 -11.14 -2.18 1.04
CA TYR A 148 -9.71 -1.90 0.82
C TYR A 148 -9.16 -0.92 1.86
N PHE A 149 -8.09 -1.30 2.55
CA PHE A 149 -7.54 -0.48 3.62
C PHE A 149 -6.77 0.72 3.05
N SER A 150 -7.07 1.89 3.58
CA SER A 150 -6.32 3.13 3.34
C SER A 150 -5.81 3.69 4.67
N HIS A 151 -4.63 4.31 4.64
CA HIS A 151 -3.94 4.81 5.81
C HIS A 151 -3.71 6.30 5.74
N LYS A 152 -4.08 7.01 6.80
CA LYS A 152 -3.97 8.46 6.87
C LYS A 152 -2.54 8.94 6.65
N ASP A 153 -1.57 8.31 7.32
CA ASP A 153 -0.16 8.66 7.18
C ASP A 153 0.61 7.55 6.45
N TYR A 154 1.55 7.93 5.57
CA TYR A 154 2.44 6.96 4.91
C TYR A 154 3.32 6.17 5.90
N GLY A 155 3.42 6.65 7.15
CA GLY A 155 4.10 5.99 8.26
C GLY A 155 3.34 4.83 8.88
N ASP A 156 2.04 4.70 8.57
CA ASP A 156 1.17 3.67 9.15
C ASP A 156 1.28 2.32 8.43
N LEU A 157 1.92 2.27 7.25
CA LEU A 157 2.32 1.02 6.62
C LEU A 157 3.49 0.38 7.36
N SER A 158 3.46 -0.94 7.53
CA SER A 158 4.54 -1.67 8.18
C SER A 158 5.88 -1.44 7.48
N SER A 159 6.94 -1.31 8.27
CA SER A 159 8.29 -1.09 7.75
C SER A 159 8.72 -2.20 6.80
N GLU A 160 8.25 -3.42 7.06
CA GLU A 160 8.55 -4.62 6.30
C GLU A 160 7.86 -4.63 4.94
N LEU A 161 6.57 -4.30 4.88
CA LEU A 161 5.85 -4.13 3.62
C LEU A 161 6.49 -3.02 2.78
N ARG A 162 6.82 -1.88 3.39
CA ARG A 162 7.52 -0.78 2.71
C ARG A 162 8.90 -1.20 2.23
N GLN A 163 9.61 -2.05 2.98
CA GLN A 163 10.92 -2.58 2.61
C GLN A 163 10.83 -3.51 1.40
N VAL A 164 9.85 -4.42 1.38
CA VAL A 164 9.61 -5.35 0.27
C VAL A 164 9.21 -4.60 -1.01
N ILE A 165 8.30 -3.63 -0.91
CA ILE A 165 7.93 -2.77 -2.05
C ILE A 165 9.15 -1.98 -2.53
N GLY A 166 9.87 -1.32 -1.62
CA GLY A 166 11.06 -0.53 -1.96
C GLY A 166 12.12 -1.36 -2.68
N THR A 167 12.37 -2.58 -2.20
CA THR A 167 13.32 -3.52 -2.81
C THR A 167 12.84 -3.96 -4.19
N THR A 168 11.54 -4.27 -4.34
CA THR A 168 10.92 -4.64 -5.63
C THR A 168 11.09 -3.54 -6.68
N ILE A 169 10.86 -2.28 -6.29
CA ILE A 169 11.08 -1.12 -7.16
C ILE A 169 12.55 -0.98 -7.52
N ARG A 170 13.46 -0.96 -6.55
CA ARG A 170 14.91 -0.75 -6.80
C ARG A 170 15.54 -1.86 -7.63
N ASN A 171 15.04 -3.10 -7.56
CA ASN A 171 15.50 -4.19 -8.42
C ASN A 171 15.20 -3.94 -9.91
N SER A 172 14.12 -3.22 -10.24
CA SER A 172 13.78 -2.90 -11.63
C SER A 172 14.14 -1.45 -12.03
N PHE A 173 14.30 -0.57 -11.06
CA PHE A 173 14.63 0.84 -11.23
C PHE A 173 15.70 1.28 -10.22
N PRO A 174 16.97 0.83 -10.39
CA PRO A 174 18.04 1.10 -9.42
C PRO A 174 18.42 2.58 -9.31
N ARG A 175 18.07 3.38 -10.32
CA ARG A 175 18.36 4.82 -10.37
C ARG A 175 17.46 5.68 -9.47
N ALA A 176 16.41 5.11 -8.85
CA ALA A 176 15.61 5.82 -7.87
C ALA A 176 16.46 6.20 -6.66
N GLN A 177 16.60 7.50 -6.42
CA GLN A 177 17.22 8.03 -5.21
C GLN A 177 16.37 7.63 -3.99
N GLU A 178 15.08 7.95 -4.04
CA GLU A 178 14.12 7.63 -2.97
C GLU A 178 12.90 6.90 -3.52
N VAL A 179 12.29 6.04 -2.70
CA VAL A 179 11.04 5.33 -3.01
C VAL A 179 9.99 5.71 -1.98
N HIS A 180 9.02 6.51 -2.37
CA HIS A 180 7.93 6.96 -1.50
C HIS A 180 6.70 6.09 -1.72
N ILE A 181 6.13 5.60 -0.63
CA ILE A 181 5.03 4.63 -0.65
C ILE A 181 3.96 5.17 0.27
N SER A 182 2.72 5.24 -0.22
CA SER A 182 1.57 5.67 0.57
C SER A 182 0.35 4.81 0.24
N ALA A 183 -0.41 4.48 1.27
CA ALA A 183 -1.75 3.90 1.15
C ALA A 183 -2.84 4.94 1.49
N ASN A 184 -2.49 6.23 1.50
CA ASN A 184 -3.45 7.29 1.76
C ASN A 184 -4.51 7.35 0.65
N ARG A 185 -5.79 7.36 1.04
CA ARG A 185 -6.93 7.33 0.12
C ARG A 185 -6.88 8.44 -0.91
N GLU A 186 -6.58 9.67 -0.47
CA GLU A 186 -6.53 10.83 -1.37
C GLU A 186 -5.35 10.72 -2.34
N PHE A 187 -4.19 10.30 -1.84
CA PHE A 187 -3.02 10.08 -2.69
C PHE A 187 -3.29 9.02 -3.77
N VAL A 188 -3.89 7.88 -3.39
CA VAL A 188 -4.21 6.78 -4.32
C VAL A 188 -5.27 7.20 -5.34
N ASN A 189 -6.35 7.85 -4.90
CA ASN A 189 -7.41 8.30 -5.81
C ASN A 189 -6.89 9.33 -6.82
N GLN A 190 -6.09 10.31 -6.38
CA GLN A 190 -5.51 11.29 -7.29
C GLN A 190 -4.46 10.64 -8.21
N SER A 191 -3.64 9.74 -7.69
CA SER A 191 -2.70 8.91 -8.46
C SER A 191 -3.41 8.17 -9.60
N LEU A 192 -4.59 7.60 -9.34
CA LEU A 192 -5.36 6.90 -10.34
C LEU A 192 -5.77 7.81 -11.50
N GLU A 193 -6.11 9.08 -11.24
CA GLU A 193 -6.45 10.03 -12.31
C GLU A 193 -5.26 10.27 -13.26
N PHE A 194 -4.03 10.39 -12.73
CA PHE A 194 -2.84 10.45 -13.58
C PHE A 194 -2.62 9.14 -14.36
N ALA A 195 -2.85 7.98 -13.73
CA ALA A 195 -2.74 6.68 -14.40
C ALA A 195 -3.74 6.54 -15.55
N LYS A 196 -4.99 6.98 -15.38
CA LYS A 196 -6.02 7.01 -16.44
C LYS A 196 -5.55 7.80 -17.65
N VAL A 197 -4.92 8.97 -17.46
CA VAL A 197 -4.37 9.78 -18.56
C VAL A 197 -3.30 8.98 -19.33
N ALA A 198 -2.42 8.29 -18.61
CA ALA A 198 -1.40 7.43 -19.22
C ALA A 198 -2.01 6.25 -19.99
N TRP A 199 -3.04 5.60 -19.45
CA TRP A 199 -3.74 4.49 -20.11
C TRP A 199 -4.44 4.93 -21.39
N LEU A 200 -4.95 6.17 -21.42
CA LEU A 200 -5.51 6.81 -22.60
C LEU A 200 -4.44 7.29 -23.59
N LYS A 201 -3.15 6.97 -23.36
CA LYS A 201 -2.00 7.39 -24.18
C LYS A 201 -1.89 8.90 -24.35
N LYS A 202 -2.43 9.68 -23.40
CA LYS A 202 -2.30 11.13 -23.39
C LYS A 202 -0.98 11.53 -22.73
N PRO A 203 -0.36 12.65 -23.14
CA PRO A 203 0.90 13.09 -22.55
C PRO A 203 0.69 13.50 -21.08
N LEU A 204 1.57 13.02 -20.20
CA LEU A 204 1.59 13.37 -18.78
C LEU A 204 2.36 14.67 -18.49
N ALA A 205 3.19 15.14 -19.42
CA ALA A 205 4.03 16.32 -19.24
C ALA A 205 3.26 17.58 -18.74
N PRO A 206 2.05 17.90 -19.26
CA PRO A 206 1.27 19.04 -18.77
C PRO A 206 0.82 18.91 -17.30
N LEU A 207 0.78 17.69 -16.77
CA LEU A 207 0.30 17.38 -15.42
C LEU A 207 1.43 17.33 -14.39
N THR A 208 2.68 17.62 -14.79
CA THR A 208 3.86 17.49 -13.90
C THR A 208 3.78 18.41 -12.68
N ALA A 209 3.28 19.63 -12.84
CA ALA A 209 3.11 20.56 -11.71
C ALA A 209 2.07 20.06 -10.70
N ASP A 210 0.98 19.47 -11.20
CA ASP A 210 -0.08 18.90 -10.36
C ASP A 210 0.41 17.67 -9.62
N PHE A 211 1.15 16.81 -10.32
CA PHE A 211 1.80 15.65 -9.72
C PHE A 211 2.79 16.06 -8.62
N ASN A 212 3.66 17.05 -8.89
CA ASN A 212 4.60 17.59 -7.90
C ASN A 212 3.89 18.16 -6.67
N THR A 213 2.76 18.85 -6.86
CA THR A 213 1.94 19.37 -5.76
C THR A 213 1.41 18.23 -4.89
N LEU A 214 0.89 17.18 -5.52
CA LEU A 214 0.39 15.99 -4.82
C LEU A 214 1.50 15.32 -4.00
N VAL A 215 2.65 15.00 -4.62
CA VAL A 215 3.73 14.28 -3.91
C VAL A 215 4.38 15.13 -2.82
N LEU A 216 4.48 16.45 -3.03
CA LEU A 216 4.99 17.37 -2.01
C LEU A 216 4.02 17.45 -0.82
N TYR A 217 2.72 17.53 -1.05
CA TYR A 217 1.71 17.51 0.01
C TYR A 217 1.75 16.20 0.81
N THR A 218 1.86 15.05 0.13
CA THR A 218 1.84 13.74 0.79
C THR A 218 3.14 13.40 1.52
N PHE A 219 4.31 13.75 0.97
CA PHE A 219 5.60 13.28 1.47
C PHE A 219 6.56 14.39 1.95
N GLY A 220 6.42 15.60 1.42
CA GLY A 220 7.38 16.69 1.59
C GLY A 220 6.91 17.86 2.45
N GLN A 221 5.85 17.68 3.26
CA GLN A 221 5.25 18.73 4.09
C GLN A 221 4.75 19.95 3.29
N GLY A 222 4.29 19.73 2.06
CA GLY A 222 3.65 20.77 1.26
C GLY A 222 2.37 21.28 1.92
N ASN A 223 2.19 22.61 1.95
CA ASN A 223 0.99 23.24 2.52
C ASN A 223 -0.13 23.45 1.50
N THR A 224 0.16 23.24 0.21
CA THR A 224 -0.80 23.42 -0.88
C THR A 224 -1.63 22.15 -1.04
N ILE A 225 -2.94 22.26 -0.80
CA ILE A 225 -3.88 21.15 -0.98
C ILE A 225 -3.98 20.82 -2.49
N PRO A 226 -3.65 19.59 -2.91
CA PRO A 226 -3.72 19.21 -4.32
C PRO A 226 -5.18 19.06 -4.75
N LEU A 227 -5.57 19.81 -5.77
CA LEU A 227 -6.91 19.75 -6.35
C LEU A 227 -7.01 18.54 -7.31
N PRO A 228 -7.97 17.62 -7.10
CA PRO A 228 -8.17 16.48 -7.99
C PRO A 228 -8.34 16.87 -9.46
N LEU A 229 -7.73 16.11 -10.37
CA LEU A 229 -7.69 16.43 -11.80
C LEU A 229 -9.08 16.60 -12.43
N TYR A 230 -10.07 15.82 -11.99
CA TYR A 230 -11.44 15.89 -12.53
C TYR A 230 -12.15 17.22 -12.19
N LEU A 231 -11.79 17.89 -11.09
CA LEU A 231 -12.34 19.20 -10.74
C LEU A 231 -11.73 20.33 -11.59
N LYS A 232 -10.49 20.16 -12.04
CA LYS A 232 -9.84 21.12 -12.96
C LYS A 232 -10.36 21.04 -14.39
N GLN A 233 -10.98 19.91 -14.76
CA GLN A 233 -11.51 19.67 -16.10
C GLN A 233 -12.95 20.16 -16.28
N GLN A 234 -13.64 20.58 -15.20
CA GLN A 234 -14.95 21.20 -15.34
C GLN A 234 -14.79 22.65 -15.81
N PRO A 235 -15.48 23.07 -16.90
CA PRO A 235 -15.51 24.48 -17.26
C PRO A 235 -16.14 25.27 -16.12
N SER A 236 -15.50 26.36 -15.72
CA SER A 236 -16.16 27.40 -14.92
C SER A 236 -17.41 27.83 -15.68
N HIS A 237 -18.57 27.48 -15.14
CA HIS A 237 -19.85 28.00 -15.61
C HIS A 237 -19.96 29.50 -15.35
#